data_AF-B4QXN6-F1
#
_entry.id   AF-B4QXN6-F1
#
_cell.length_a   1.000
_cell.length_b   1.000
_cell.length_c   1.000
_cell.angle_alpha   90.00
_cell.angle_beta   90.00
_cell.angle_gamma   90.00
#
_symmetry.space_group_name_H-M   'P 1'
#
loop_
_entity.id
_entity.type
_entity.pdbx_description
1 polymer ?
#
loop_
_entity_poly.entity_id
_entity_poly.type
_entity_poly.pdbx_seq_one_letter_code
_entity_poly.pdbx_strand_id
1 'polypeptide(L)'
;MQMRSGILIALWLCLTFNEGLALLEHEGETINRCIQNYGGLTVENAERLGRFKEWSESYEEIPCFTRCYLSEMFEFYNNLTGFNKDGIVGVFGRPVYEACRKKLELPFASGESSCKHAYEGFHCITNMESHPFTVIDNMPNISPSAKNAMKDCLQDVHQDEWKSFDAFAYNPVNEPIPCFTRCFVDKLHIFEEKTRLWKLEAMKQNLGIPAKGARIRTCHRQRGKDRCATYYKQFTCYAMAV
;
A
#
# COMPACT_ATOMS: atom_id res chain seq x y z
N MET A 1 18.80 -5.56 13.36
CA MET A 1 17.33 -5.47 13.47
C MET A 1 16.74 -5.73 12.09
N GLN A 2 16.01 -6.82 11.97
CA GLN A 2 15.45 -7.34 10.72
C GLN A 2 14.28 -6.46 10.26
N MET A 3 14.37 -5.87 9.07
CA MET A 3 13.25 -5.19 8.42
C MET A 3 12.17 -6.22 8.07
N ARG A 4 11.03 -6.19 8.75
CA ARG A 4 9.85 -7.01 8.44
C ARG A 4 9.00 -6.28 7.40
N SER A 5 9.34 -6.44 6.13
CA SER A 5 8.43 -6.16 5.02
C SER A 5 7.36 -7.25 4.97
N GLY A 6 6.16 -6.96 5.45
CA GLY A 6 5.08 -7.97 5.49
C GLY A 6 3.71 -7.44 5.92
N ILE A 7 3.38 -6.18 5.64
CA ILE A 7 2.11 -5.56 6.10
C ILE A 7 0.96 -5.67 5.06
N LEU A 8 1.16 -6.23 3.87
CA LEU A 8 0.15 -6.15 2.80
C LEU A 8 -0.23 -7.48 2.15
N ILE A 9 -0.77 -8.46 2.89
CA ILE A 9 -1.54 -9.59 2.31
C ILE A 9 -2.49 -10.17 3.37
N ALA A 10 -3.74 -9.68 3.54
CA ALA A 10 -4.66 -10.34 4.48
C ALA A 10 -6.18 -10.15 4.31
N LEU A 11 -6.74 -9.63 3.20
CA LEU A 11 -8.16 -9.24 3.21
C LEU A 11 -9.05 -9.70 2.04
N TRP A 12 -8.74 -10.78 1.31
CA TRP A 12 -9.57 -11.16 0.15
C TRP A 12 -9.91 -12.63 -0.08
N LEU A 13 -9.93 -13.52 0.93
CA LEU A 13 -10.37 -14.92 0.74
C LEU A 13 -10.97 -15.53 2.03
N CYS A 14 -12.29 -15.45 2.23
CA CYS A 14 -12.95 -15.99 3.44
C CYS A 14 -13.99 -17.10 3.23
N LEU A 15 -14.12 -17.76 2.07
CA LEU A 15 -15.20 -18.78 1.93
C LEU A 15 -14.86 -20.14 1.34
N THR A 16 -13.60 -20.52 1.13
CA THR A 16 -13.29 -21.95 0.88
C THR A 16 -11.93 -22.37 1.42
N PHE A 17 -11.96 -23.15 2.51
CA PHE A 17 -10.99 -24.18 2.91
C PHE A 17 -9.48 -23.88 2.85
N ASN A 18 -8.91 -23.73 4.05
CA ASN A 18 -7.63 -24.32 4.46
C ASN A 18 -6.37 -23.92 3.66
N GLU A 19 -5.88 -22.71 3.86
CA GLU A 19 -4.44 -22.38 3.90
C GLU A 19 -4.26 -21.05 4.68
N GLY A 20 -3.37 -21.05 5.67
CA GLY A 20 -3.40 -20.13 6.81
C GLY A 20 -3.10 -18.67 6.49
N LEU A 21 -4.00 -17.79 6.93
CA LEU A 21 -3.66 -16.42 7.29
C LEU A 21 -2.87 -16.48 8.61
N ALA A 22 -1.60 -16.11 8.59
CA ALA A 22 -0.83 -15.94 9.82
C ALA A 22 -1.33 -14.67 10.51
N LEU A 23 -2.33 -14.81 11.38
CA LEU A 23 -2.63 -13.81 12.41
C LEU A 23 -1.32 -13.42 13.10
N LEU A 24 -1.14 -12.13 13.42
CA LEU A 24 -0.06 -11.73 14.30
C LEU A 24 -0.15 -12.53 15.60
N GLU A 25 1.00 -12.77 16.24
CA GLU A 25 1.04 -13.49 17.50
C GLU A 25 0.05 -12.84 18.50
N HIS A 26 -0.84 -13.63 19.08
CA HIS A 26 -1.94 -13.21 19.98
C HIS A 26 -3.06 -12.33 19.38
N GLU A 27 -3.07 -12.06 18.08
CA GLU A 27 -4.06 -11.14 17.48
C GLU A 27 -5.51 -11.60 17.65
N GLY A 28 -5.78 -12.90 17.45
CA GLY A 28 -7.13 -13.45 17.64
C GLY A 28 -7.61 -13.35 19.09
N GLU A 29 -6.70 -13.52 20.06
CA GLU A 29 -7.00 -13.36 21.49
C GLU A 29 -7.29 -11.90 21.85
N THR A 30 -6.50 -10.97 21.30
CA THR A 30 -6.70 -9.53 21.46
C THR A 30 -8.02 -9.07 20.85
N ILE A 31 -8.32 -9.51 19.62
CA ILE A 31 -9.60 -9.20 18.96
C ILE A 31 -10.76 -9.67 19.84
N ASN A 32 -10.76 -10.95 20.25
CA ASN A 32 -11.83 -11.50 21.07
C ASN A 32 -12.00 -10.73 22.39
N ARG A 33 -10.90 -10.34 23.03
CA ARG A 33 -10.92 -9.50 24.25
C ARG A 33 -11.57 -8.14 24.00
N CYS A 34 -11.20 -7.47 22.91
CA CYS A 34 -11.71 -6.13 22.58
C CYS A 34 -13.18 -6.11 22.18
N ILE A 35 -13.71 -7.23 21.66
CA ILE A 35 -15.13 -7.35 21.28
C ILE A 35 -15.96 -8.17 22.28
N GLN A 36 -15.38 -8.60 23.40
CA GLN A 36 -16.04 -9.48 24.37
C GLN A 36 -17.37 -8.90 24.88
N ASN A 37 -17.41 -7.59 25.12
CA ASN A 37 -18.62 -6.89 25.57
C ASN A 37 -19.66 -6.67 24.46
N TYR A 38 -19.33 -7.03 23.22
CA TYR A 38 -20.16 -6.91 22.02
C TYR A 38 -20.48 -8.28 21.40
N GLY A 39 -20.50 -9.34 22.23
CA GLY A 39 -20.86 -10.69 21.83
C GLY A 39 -19.68 -11.62 21.53
N GLY A 40 -18.43 -11.14 21.65
CA GLY A 40 -17.24 -11.95 21.40
C GLY A 40 -17.00 -12.23 19.91
N LEU A 41 -16.02 -13.09 19.61
CA LEU A 41 -15.66 -13.46 18.25
C LEU A 41 -16.64 -14.48 17.67
N THR A 42 -17.77 -13.97 17.16
CA THR A 42 -18.76 -14.72 16.37
C THR A 42 -18.47 -14.60 14.88
N VAL A 43 -19.12 -15.42 14.05
CA VAL A 43 -19.04 -15.32 12.58
C VAL A 43 -19.46 -13.93 12.11
N GLU A 44 -20.56 -13.39 12.65
CA GLU A 44 -21.06 -12.05 12.32
C GLU A 44 -20.04 -10.96 12.66
N ASN A 45 -19.46 -10.99 13.87
CA ASN A 45 -18.45 -10.01 14.26
C ASN A 45 -17.16 -10.16 13.45
N ALA A 46 -16.77 -11.38 13.08
CA ALA A 46 -15.63 -11.61 12.20
C ALA A 46 -15.87 -11.05 10.79
N GLU A 47 -17.07 -11.24 10.23
CA GLU A 47 -17.45 -10.65 8.93
C GLU A 47 -17.47 -9.13 8.97
N ARG A 48 -17.98 -8.53 10.05
CA ARG A 48 -17.97 -7.07 10.26
C ARG A 48 -16.55 -6.54 10.31
N LEU A 49 -15.68 -7.15 11.10
CA LEU A 49 -14.25 -6.79 11.20
C LEU A 49 -13.52 -6.98 9.86
N GLY A 50 -13.85 -8.03 9.11
CA GLY A 50 -13.27 -8.30 7.79
C GLY A 50 -13.54 -7.20 6.76
N ARG A 51 -14.59 -6.41 6.97
CA ARG A 51 -14.95 -5.26 6.11
C ARG A 51 -14.61 -3.92 6.76
N PHE A 52 -13.64 -3.87 7.68
CA PHE A 52 -13.26 -2.64 8.39
C PHE A 52 -13.02 -1.43 7.48
N LYS A 53 -12.34 -1.61 6.32
CA LYS A 53 -12.09 -0.52 5.35
C LYS A 53 -13.35 0.01 4.66
N GLU A 54 -14.46 -0.74 4.71
CA GLU A 54 -15.75 -0.35 4.16
C GLU A 54 -16.63 0.38 5.17
N TRP A 55 -16.20 0.46 6.44
CA TRP A 55 -16.94 1.19 7.46
C TRP A 55 -16.94 2.70 7.14
N SER A 56 -17.92 3.40 7.72
CA SER A 56 -18.03 4.85 7.54
C SER A 56 -16.84 5.56 8.20
N GLU A 57 -16.25 6.56 7.54
CA GLU A 57 -15.13 7.32 8.09
C GLU A 57 -15.39 7.96 9.47
N SER A 58 -16.66 8.18 9.83
CA SER A 58 -17.07 8.84 11.07
C SER A 58 -17.82 7.94 12.06
N TYR A 59 -18.04 6.67 11.72
CA TYR A 59 -18.79 5.74 12.55
C TYR A 59 -18.12 4.37 12.62
N GLU A 60 -17.75 3.99 13.83
CA GLU A 60 -17.20 2.69 14.17
C GLU A 60 -18.33 1.70 14.46
N GLU A 61 -18.46 0.65 13.66
CA GLU A 61 -19.57 -0.31 13.82
C GLU A 61 -19.51 -1.07 15.15
N ILE A 62 -18.30 -1.39 15.64
CA ILE A 62 -18.09 -2.02 16.95
C ILE A 62 -17.51 -0.96 17.89
N PRO A 63 -18.29 -0.44 18.86
CA PRO A 63 -17.87 0.72 19.63
C PRO A 63 -16.54 0.54 20.35
N CYS A 64 -15.62 1.49 20.20
CA CYS A 64 -14.31 1.54 20.85
C CYS A 64 -13.38 0.34 20.55
N PHE A 65 -13.69 -0.49 19.55
CA PHE A 65 -12.87 -1.63 19.17
C PHE A 65 -11.45 -1.21 18.80
N THR A 66 -11.33 -0.23 17.90
CA THR A 66 -10.07 0.23 17.32
C THR A 66 -9.13 0.73 18.40
N ARG A 67 -9.62 1.51 19.35
CA ARG A 67 -8.81 1.98 20.49
C ARG A 67 -8.25 0.81 21.30
N CYS A 68 -9.10 -0.16 21.64
CA CYS A 68 -8.67 -1.34 22.39
C CYS A 68 -7.59 -2.12 21.62
N TYR A 69 -7.91 -2.48 20.37
CA TYR A 69 -7.05 -3.27 19.51
C TYR A 69 -5.69 -2.59 19.30
N LEU A 70 -5.66 -1.29 19.00
CA LEU A 70 -4.42 -0.56 18.82
C LEU A 70 -3.55 -0.52 20.08
N SER A 71 -4.17 -0.27 21.25
CA SER A 71 -3.43 -0.16 22.50
C SER A 71 -2.81 -1.47 22.99
N GLU A 72 -3.34 -2.60 22.53
CA GLU A 72 -2.85 -3.95 22.86
C GLU A 72 -1.86 -4.48 21.82
N MET A 73 -2.04 -4.13 20.53
CA MET A 73 -1.25 -4.71 19.43
C MET A 73 -0.06 -3.86 18.98
N PHE A 74 -0.10 -2.53 19.15
CA PHE A 74 0.86 -1.66 18.47
C PHE A 74 1.45 -0.57 19.37
N GLU A 75 2.77 -0.49 19.38
CA GLU A 75 3.53 0.54 20.11
C GLU A 75 3.34 1.96 19.53
N PHE A 76 2.81 2.08 18.31
CA PHE A 76 2.55 3.39 17.70
C PHE A 76 1.27 4.06 18.24
N TYR A 77 0.51 3.42 19.14
CA TYR A 77 -0.68 4.00 19.74
C TYR A 77 -0.71 3.79 21.26
N ASN A 78 -1.13 4.81 22.00
CA ASN A 78 -1.30 4.75 23.44
C ASN A 78 -2.62 5.40 23.87
N ASN A 79 -3.31 4.81 24.84
CA ASN A 79 -4.60 5.27 25.32
C ASN A 79 -4.59 6.68 25.96
N LEU A 80 -3.42 7.15 26.41
CA LEU A 80 -3.24 8.46 27.05
C LEU A 80 -2.68 9.49 26.07
N THR A 81 -1.71 9.12 25.24
CA THR A 81 -0.99 10.05 24.36
C THR A 81 -1.41 9.98 22.90
N GLY A 82 -2.29 9.04 22.52
CA GLY A 82 -2.73 8.83 21.15
C GLY A 82 -1.64 8.24 20.25
N PHE A 83 -1.64 8.66 18.99
CA PHE A 83 -0.73 8.17 17.96
C PHE A 83 0.70 8.74 18.11
N ASN A 84 1.69 7.86 18.04
CA ASN A 84 3.10 8.20 17.97
C ASN A 84 3.54 8.38 16.50
N LYS A 85 3.94 9.61 16.15
CA LYS A 85 4.41 9.95 14.80
C LYS A 85 5.54 9.05 14.31
N ASP A 86 6.60 8.89 15.10
CA ASP A 86 7.78 8.14 14.68
C ASP A 86 7.45 6.64 14.49
N GLY A 87 6.56 6.11 15.33
CA GLY A 87 6.01 4.75 15.17
C GLY A 87 5.23 4.60 13.86
N ILE A 88 4.32 5.52 13.55
CA ILE A 88 3.55 5.48 12.29
C ILE A 88 4.48 5.62 11.08
N VAL A 89 5.40 6.59 11.10
CA VAL A 89 6.36 6.80 10.02
C VAL A 89 7.26 5.59 9.84
N GLY A 90 7.65 4.92 10.92
CA GLY A 90 8.45 3.70 10.87
C GLY A 90 7.72 2.50 10.26
N VAL A 91 6.41 2.38 10.50
CA VAL A 91 5.59 1.24 10.04
C VAL A 91 4.99 1.47 8.64
N PHE A 92 4.36 2.63 8.43
CA PHE A 92 3.56 2.94 7.23
C PHE A 92 4.24 3.96 6.29
N GLY A 93 5.32 4.58 6.75
CA GLY A 93 6.04 5.62 5.99
C GLY A 93 5.48 7.04 6.19
N ARG A 94 6.31 8.03 5.89
CA ARG A 94 5.98 9.45 6.01
C ARG A 94 4.77 9.90 5.15
N PRO A 95 4.61 9.47 3.88
CA PRO A 95 3.45 9.82 3.06
C PRO A 95 2.10 9.49 3.71
N VAL A 96 1.98 8.31 4.34
CA VAL A 96 0.74 7.90 5.04
C VAL A 96 0.50 8.81 6.24
N TYR A 97 1.54 9.08 7.05
CA TYR A 97 1.42 10.03 8.16
C TYR A 97 0.96 11.40 7.70
N GLU A 98 1.59 11.98 6.67
CA GLU A 98 1.24 13.32 6.20
C GLU A 98 -0.18 13.39 5.60
N ALA A 99 -0.63 12.33 4.92
CA ALA A 99 -1.99 12.22 4.41
C ALA A 99 -3.02 12.19 5.56
N CYS A 100 -2.72 11.49 6.64
CA CYS A 100 -3.62 11.32 7.79
C CYS A 100 -3.40 12.32 8.92
N ARG A 101 -2.45 13.25 8.79
CA ARG A 101 -1.94 14.10 9.88
C ARG A 101 -3.04 14.75 10.72
N LYS A 102 -4.06 15.31 10.06
CA LYS A 102 -5.18 15.99 10.73
C LYS A 102 -6.03 15.08 11.64
N LYS A 103 -6.09 13.78 11.34
CA LYS A 103 -6.82 12.76 12.11
C LYS A 103 -5.93 12.09 13.16
N LEU A 104 -4.60 12.15 12.99
CA LEU A 104 -3.63 11.54 13.90
C LEU A 104 -3.23 12.47 15.04
N GLU A 105 -3.07 13.77 14.77
CA GLU A 105 -2.69 14.77 15.76
C GLU A 105 -3.90 15.20 16.59
N LEU A 106 -3.84 15.03 17.92
CA LEU A 106 -4.84 15.57 18.84
C LEU A 106 -4.73 17.10 18.88
N PRO A 107 -5.81 17.85 18.61
CA PRO A 107 -5.83 19.27 18.93
C PRO A 107 -5.70 19.46 20.44
N PHE A 108 -4.84 20.39 20.87
CA PHE A 108 -4.56 20.76 22.28
C PHE A 108 -5.81 21.11 23.14
N ALA A 109 -7.01 21.18 22.54
CA ALA A 109 -8.28 21.52 23.21
C ALA A 109 -9.48 20.67 22.72
N SER A 110 -9.25 19.51 22.12
CA SER A 110 -10.35 18.68 21.58
C SER A 110 -11.08 17.90 22.68
N GLY A 111 -12.39 18.13 22.82
CA GLY A 111 -13.30 17.29 23.62
C GLY A 111 -13.68 15.99 22.92
N GLU A 112 -12.83 15.49 22.02
CA GLU A 112 -13.09 14.32 21.19
C GLU A 112 -12.81 13.05 22.00
N SER A 113 -13.70 12.05 21.92
CA SER A 113 -13.50 10.82 22.69
C SER A 113 -12.25 10.09 22.18
N SER A 114 -11.49 9.47 23.10
CA SER A 114 -10.29 8.70 22.75
C SER A 114 -10.59 7.55 21.78
N CYS A 115 -11.81 7.00 21.80
CA CYS A 115 -12.26 6.00 20.84
C CYS A 115 -12.44 6.59 19.44
N LYS A 116 -13.10 7.75 19.32
CA LYS A 116 -13.32 8.39 18.03
C LYS A 116 -11.99 8.78 17.37
N HIS A 117 -11.06 9.35 18.15
CA HIS A 117 -9.72 9.67 17.67
C HIS A 117 -8.95 8.44 17.17
N ALA A 118 -8.96 7.34 17.94
CA ALA A 118 -8.34 6.09 17.53
C ALA A 118 -8.94 5.56 16.21
N TYR A 119 -10.27 5.54 16.13
CA TYR A 119 -10.99 5.07 14.97
C TYR A 119 -10.67 5.89 13.72
N GLU A 120 -10.90 7.21 13.76
CA GLU A 120 -10.69 8.06 12.60
C GLU A 120 -9.24 8.05 12.11
N GLY A 121 -8.28 8.06 13.04
CA GLY A 121 -6.85 8.01 12.72
C GLY A 121 -6.46 6.71 12.04
N PHE A 122 -6.85 5.57 12.61
CA PHE A 122 -6.49 4.27 12.06
C PHE A 122 -7.27 3.91 10.79
N HIS A 123 -8.55 4.27 10.72
CA HIS A 123 -9.33 4.14 9.50
C HIS A 123 -8.67 4.93 8.35
N CYS A 124 -8.17 6.15 8.61
CA CYS A 124 -7.38 6.88 7.63
C CYS A 124 -6.10 6.12 7.21
N ILE A 125 -5.31 5.61 8.18
CA ILE A 125 -4.08 4.86 7.89
C ILE A 125 -4.38 3.66 6.99
N THR A 126 -5.37 2.84 7.34
CA THR A 126 -5.73 1.63 6.58
C THR A 126 -6.25 1.94 5.17
N ASN A 127 -6.87 3.09 4.96
CA ASN A 127 -7.26 3.54 3.61
C ASN A 127 -6.10 4.13 2.82
N MET A 128 -5.14 4.77 3.51
CA MET A 128 -3.99 5.41 2.88
C MET A 128 -2.80 4.48 2.67
N GLU A 129 -2.68 3.35 3.37
CA GLU A 129 -1.52 2.45 3.22
C GLU A 129 -1.45 1.80 1.83
N SER A 130 -2.62 1.51 1.23
CA SER A 130 -2.76 0.90 -0.10
C SER A 130 -3.21 1.91 -1.16
N HIS A 131 -3.27 3.20 -0.82
CA HIS A 131 -3.64 4.22 -1.78
C HIS A 131 -2.48 4.39 -2.80
N PRO A 132 -2.72 4.33 -4.12
CA PRO A 132 -1.61 4.29 -5.08
C PRO A 132 -0.62 5.45 -4.96
N PHE A 133 -1.10 6.66 -4.66
CA PHE A 133 -0.25 7.85 -4.52
C PHE A 133 0.70 7.75 -3.32
N THR A 134 0.24 7.22 -2.18
CA THR A 134 1.09 7.02 -1.00
C THR A 134 2.04 5.85 -1.23
N VAL A 135 1.60 4.79 -1.91
CA VAL A 135 2.47 3.68 -2.33
C VAL A 135 3.60 4.18 -3.23
N ILE A 136 3.31 4.99 -4.25
CA ILE A 136 4.33 5.62 -5.12
C ILE A 136 5.30 6.48 -4.30
N ASP A 137 4.78 7.32 -3.39
CA ASP A 137 5.62 8.19 -2.57
C ASP A 137 6.50 7.39 -1.60
N ASN A 138 6.06 6.19 -1.19
CA ASN A 138 6.82 5.27 -0.34
C ASN A 138 7.85 4.40 -1.10
N MET A 139 7.83 4.36 -2.44
CA MET A 139 8.76 3.50 -3.18
C MET A 139 10.24 3.87 -2.90
N PRO A 140 11.08 2.91 -2.47
CA PRO A 140 12.49 3.14 -2.26
C PRO A 140 13.26 3.15 -3.58
N ASN A 141 14.41 3.82 -3.62
CA ASN A 141 15.34 3.79 -4.77
C ASN A 141 14.77 4.30 -6.11
N ILE A 142 13.69 5.10 -6.06
CA ILE A 142 13.08 5.76 -7.22
C ILE A 142 13.24 7.28 -7.06
N SER A 143 13.56 7.99 -8.15
CA SER A 143 13.77 9.44 -8.14
C SER A 143 12.46 10.21 -7.90
N PRO A 144 12.52 11.45 -7.37
CA PRO A 144 11.34 12.31 -7.26
C PRO A 144 10.66 12.54 -8.63
N SER A 145 11.43 12.68 -9.70
CA SER A 145 10.90 12.85 -11.07
C SER A 145 10.11 11.63 -11.52
N ALA A 146 10.58 10.42 -11.21
CA ALA A 146 9.85 9.19 -11.52
C ALA A 146 8.56 9.06 -10.71
N LYS A 147 8.60 9.37 -9.41
CA LYS A 147 7.38 9.39 -8.57
C LYS A 147 6.34 10.37 -9.12
N ASN A 148 6.76 11.56 -9.53
CA ASN A 148 5.86 12.54 -10.14
C ASN A 148 5.32 12.05 -11.48
N ALA A 149 6.16 11.49 -12.36
CA ALA A 149 5.69 10.94 -13.63
C ALA A 149 4.67 9.80 -13.44
N MET A 150 4.87 8.91 -12.46
CA MET A 150 3.92 7.86 -12.10
C MET A 150 2.60 8.44 -11.58
N LYS A 151 2.65 9.43 -10.68
CA LYS A 151 1.45 10.10 -10.16
C LYS A 151 0.68 10.83 -11.25
N ASP A 152 1.36 11.57 -12.12
CA ASP A 152 0.73 12.23 -13.27
C ASP A 152 0.02 11.24 -14.18
N CYS A 153 0.67 10.10 -14.49
CA CYS A 153 0.07 9.06 -15.31
C CYS A 153 -1.13 8.39 -14.66
N LEU A 154 -1.16 8.33 -13.33
CA LEU A 154 -2.27 7.74 -12.59
C LEU A 154 -3.47 8.69 -12.48
N GLN A 155 -3.26 10.01 -12.56
CA GLN A 155 -4.35 10.99 -12.58
C GLN A 155 -5.27 10.81 -13.79
N ASP A 156 -4.75 10.29 -14.90
CA ASP A 156 -5.50 10.01 -16.12
C ASP A 156 -6.22 8.64 -16.09
N VAL A 157 -6.02 7.84 -15.04
CA VAL A 157 -6.62 6.51 -14.85
C VAL A 157 -7.90 6.63 -14.03
N HIS A 158 -8.96 5.92 -14.44
CA HIS A 158 -10.20 5.88 -13.68
C HIS A 158 -9.97 5.34 -12.25
N GLN A 159 -10.61 5.97 -11.26
CA GLN A 159 -10.40 5.64 -9.84
C GLN A 159 -10.75 4.20 -9.48
N ASP A 160 -11.68 3.56 -10.19
CA ASP A 160 -12.03 2.15 -9.98
C ASP A 160 -10.91 1.19 -10.38
N GLU A 161 -9.98 1.61 -11.24
CA GLU A 161 -8.78 0.85 -11.61
C GLU A 161 -7.63 1.03 -10.61
N TRP A 162 -7.71 2.02 -9.71
CA TRP A 162 -6.65 2.27 -8.71
C TRP A 162 -6.44 1.08 -7.77
N LYS A 163 -7.49 0.31 -7.49
CA LYS A 163 -7.40 -0.94 -6.70
C LYS A 163 -6.46 -1.98 -7.34
N SER A 164 -6.24 -1.91 -8.64
CA SER A 164 -5.33 -2.80 -9.37
C SER A 164 -3.86 -2.38 -9.22
N PHE A 165 -3.57 -1.21 -8.63
CA PHE A 165 -2.21 -0.70 -8.49
C PHE A 165 -1.33 -1.61 -7.63
N ASP A 166 -1.87 -2.16 -6.54
CA ASP A 166 -1.13 -3.06 -5.64
C ASP A 166 -0.62 -4.32 -6.35
N ALA A 167 -1.29 -4.74 -7.43
CA ALA A 167 -0.86 -5.89 -8.20
C ALA A 167 0.52 -5.68 -8.86
N PHE A 168 0.95 -4.44 -9.11
CA PHE A 168 2.29 -4.17 -9.66
C PHE A 168 3.42 -4.71 -8.77
N ALA A 169 3.22 -4.81 -7.45
CA ALA A 169 4.22 -5.35 -6.52
C ALA A 169 4.59 -6.82 -6.81
N TYR A 170 3.71 -7.57 -7.47
CA TYR A 170 3.89 -8.99 -7.78
C TYR A 170 4.43 -9.24 -9.19
N ASN A 171 4.73 -8.19 -9.96
CA ASN A 171 5.20 -8.29 -11.34
C ASN A 171 4.35 -9.24 -12.23
N PRO A 172 3.01 -9.03 -12.31
CA PRO A 172 2.14 -9.91 -13.06
C PRO A 172 2.52 -9.95 -14.56
N VAL A 173 2.05 -10.99 -15.26
CA VAL A 173 2.34 -11.14 -16.70
C VAL A 173 1.64 -10.06 -17.53
N ASN A 174 0.45 -9.66 -17.09
CA ASN A 174 -0.34 -8.60 -17.71
C ASN A 174 -0.27 -7.34 -16.86
N GLU A 175 -0.23 -6.19 -17.53
CA GLU A 175 -0.19 -4.91 -16.87
C GLU A 175 -1.52 -4.66 -16.11
N PRO A 176 -1.49 -4.44 -14.78
CA PRO A 176 -2.71 -4.27 -13.99
C PRO A 176 -3.55 -3.05 -14.38
N ILE A 177 -2.87 -1.95 -14.72
CA ILE A 177 -3.49 -0.71 -15.19
C ILE A 177 -3.04 -0.50 -16.64
N PRO A 178 -3.95 -0.55 -17.63
CA PRO A 178 -3.59 -0.47 -19.03
C PRO A 178 -2.69 0.72 -19.37
N CYS A 179 -1.54 0.46 -20.00
CA CYS A 179 -0.61 1.46 -20.52
C CYS A 179 0.08 2.36 -19.48
N PHE A 180 -0.07 2.10 -18.19
CA PHE A 180 0.52 2.91 -17.12
C PHE A 180 2.05 2.98 -17.20
N THR A 181 2.70 1.84 -17.43
CA THR A 181 4.15 1.69 -17.57
C THR A 181 4.69 2.47 -18.75
N ARG A 182 3.99 2.39 -19.88
CA ARG A 182 4.35 3.19 -21.05
C ARG A 182 4.28 4.67 -20.73
N CYS A 183 3.22 5.12 -20.05
CA CYS A 183 3.03 6.53 -19.75
C CYS A 183 4.23 7.11 -18.97
N PHE A 184 4.63 6.50 -17.85
CA PHE A 184 5.73 7.07 -17.05
C PHE A 184 7.09 6.85 -17.71
N VAL A 185 7.30 5.76 -18.45
CA VAL A 185 8.54 5.52 -19.22
C VAL A 185 8.73 6.59 -20.29
N ASP A 186 7.64 6.95 -21.00
CA ASP A 186 7.66 7.98 -22.03
C ASP A 186 7.89 9.38 -21.41
N LYS A 187 7.21 9.72 -20.30
CA LYS A 187 7.42 10.99 -19.56
C LYS A 187 8.84 11.15 -19.03
N LEU A 188 9.49 10.05 -18.61
CA LEU A 188 10.87 10.05 -18.14
C LEU A 188 11.90 9.97 -19.27
N HIS A 189 11.45 9.90 -20.52
CA HIS A 189 12.29 9.72 -21.70
C HIS A 189 13.23 8.51 -21.61
N ILE A 190 12.79 7.47 -20.89
CA ILE A 190 13.57 6.23 -20.67
C ILE A 190 13.56 5.36 -21.92
N PHE A 191 12.50 5.44 -22.74
CA PHE A 191 12.44 4.77 -24.03
C PHE A 191 12.52 5.79 -25.18
N GLU A 192 13.39 5.53 -26.14
CA GLU A 192 13.53 6.34 -27.35
C GLU A 192 12.70 5.72 -28.49
N GLU A 193 11.54 6.30 -28.80
CA GLU A 193 10.60 5.72 -29.77
C GLU A 193 11.21 5.64 -31.19
N LYS A 194 12.09 6.59 -31.56
CA LYS A 194 12.73 6.61 -32.88
C LYS A 194 13.68 5.44 -33.10
N THR A 195 14.50 5.12 -32.10
CA THR A 195 15.50 4.05 -32.18
C THR A 195 15.02 2.74 -31.57
N ARG A 196 13.88 2.77 -30.87
CA ARG A 196 13.29 1.65 -30.10
C ARG A 196 14.25 1.12 -29.04
N LEU A 197 15.06 2.01 -28.46
CA LEU A 197 16.08 1.68 -27.46
C LEU A 197 15.69 2.16 -26.06
N TRP A 198 15.98 1.32 -25.08
CA TRP A 198 15.89 1.66 -23.66
C TRP A 198 17.17 2.39 -23.22
N LYS A 199 17.02 3.59 -22.66
CA LYS A 199 18.11 4.38 -22.07
C LYS A 199 18.40 3.85 -20.67
N LEU A 200 19.25 2.83 -20.59
CA LEU A 200 19.56 2.13 -19.33
C LEU A 200 20.10 3.05 -18.23
N GLU A 201 20.87 4.08 -18.59
CA GLU A 201 21.36 5.04 -17.59
C GLU A 201 20.24 5.91 -17.01
N ALA A 202 19.32 6.39 -17.86
CA ALA A 202 18.13 7.11 -17.40
C ALA A 202 17.22 6.21 -16.56
N MET A 203 17.12 4.92 -16.93
CA MET A 203 16.37 3.92 -16.17
C MET A 203 16.96 3.73 -14.77
N LYS A 204 18.28 3.56 -14.64
CA LYS A 204 18.95 3.43 -13.34
C LYS A 204 18.79 4.69 -12.48
N GLN A 205 18.97 5.86 -13.09
CA GLN A 205 18.88 7.14 -12.38
C GLN A 205 17.47 7.42 -11.85
N ASN A 206 16.45 7.07 -12.62
CA ASN A 206 15.06 7.38 -12.26
C ASN A 206 14.38 6.28 -11.47
N LEU A 207 14.69 5.02 -11.73
CA LEU A 207 13.92 3.88 -11.24
C LEU A 207 14.77 2.87 -10.46
N GLY A 208 16.08 3.09 -10.34
CA GLY A 208 16.99 2.18 -9.62
C GLY A 208 17.20 0.81 -10.28
N ILE A 209 16.71 0.62 -11.52
CA ILE A 209 16.79 -0.64 -12.27
C ILE A 209 17.54 -0.45 -13.60
N PRO A 210 18.15 -1.52 -14.15
CA PRO A 210 18.33 -2.84 -13.55
C PRO A 210 19.42 -2.85 -12.47
N ALA A 211 19.42 -3.87 -11.61
CA ALA A 211 20.47 -4.03 -10.59
C ALA A 211 21.88 -4.11 -11.22
N LYS A 212 22.91 -3.71 -10.47
CA LYS A 212 24.29 -3.76 -10.94
C LYS A 212 24.70 -5.21 -11.25
N GLY A 213 25.06 -5.48 -12.50
CA GLY A 213 25.46 -6.82 -12.96
C GLY A 213 24.33 -7.66 -13.56
N ALA A 214 23.11 -7.13 -13.58
CA ALA A 214 21.93 -7.85 -14.06
C ALA A 214 22.03 -8.31 -15.53
N ARG A 215 21.53 -9.53 -15.80
CA ARG A 215 21.51 -10.12 -17.15
C ARG A 215 20.34 -9.62 -17.99
N ILE A 216 20.52 -8.48 -18.65
CA ILE A 216 19.44 -7.77 -19.37
C ILE A 216 19.40 -8.01 -20.89
N ARG A 217 20.29 -8.86 -21.43
CA ARG A 217 20.49 -9.00 -22.89
C ARG A 217 19.24 -9.37 -23.68
N THR A 218 18.27 -10.05 -23.07
CA THR A 218 17.05 -10.52 -23.74
C THR A 218 15.84 -9.63 -23.47
N CYS A 219 15.91 -8.65 -22.56
CA CYS A 219 14.74 -7.88 -22.14
C CYS A 219 14.13 -7.07 -23.28
N HIS A 220 14.93 -6.37 -24.08
CA HIS A 220 14.45 -5.62 -25.26
C HIS A 220 13.79 -6.50 -26.34
N ARG A 221 13.96 -7.83 -26.30
CA ARG A 221 13.39 -8.75 -27.28
C ARG A 221 11.98 -9.20 -26.92
N GLN A 222 11.54 -8.96 -25.68
CA GLN A 222 10.19 -9.34 -25.24
C GLN A 222 9.14 -8.59 -26.06
N ARG A 223 8.06 -9.29 -26.43
CA ARG A 223 6.94 -8.73 -27.22
C ARG A 223 5.60 -9.03 -26.56
N GLY A 224 4.73 -8.02 -26.57
CA GLY A 224 3.34 -8.11 -26.13
C GLY A 224 2.39 -8.14 -27.33
N LYS A 225 1.10 -8.32 -27.03
CA LYS A 225 0.01 -8.24 -28.01
C LYS A 225 -0.14 -6.86 -28.64
N ASP A 226 0.26 -5.82 -27.91
CA ASP A 226 0.21 -4.42 -28.32
C ASP A 226 1.46 -3.65 -27.81
N ARG A 227 1.49 -2.34 -28.04
CA ARG A 227 2.60 -1.48 -27.62
C ARG A 227 2.75 -1.41 -26.09
N CYS A 228 1.66 -1.26 -25.35
CA CYS A 228 1.69 -1.15 -23.90
C CYS A 228 2.14 -2.46 -23.25
N ALA A 229 1.58 -3.58 -23.69
CA ALA A 229 2.00 -4.92 -23.27
C ALA A 229 3.47 -5.20 -23.62
N THR A 230 3.97 -4.66 -24.73
CA THR A 230 5.40 -4.76 -25.07
C THR A 230 6.26 -3.97 -24.10
N TYR A 231 5.92 -2.71 -23.83
CA TYR A 231 6.63 -1.88 -22.85
C TYR A 231 6.66 -2.53 -21.49
N TYR A 232 5.50 -2.98 -21.00
CA TYR A 232 5.37 -3.61 -19.69
C TYR A 232 6.24 -4.88 -19.57
N LYS A 233 6.14 -5.81 -20.53
CA LYS A 233 6.99 -7.03 -20.50
C LYS A 233 8.49 -6.73 -20.52
N GLN A 234 8.89 -5.75 -21.32
CA GLN A 234 10.30 -5.35 -21.41
C GLN A 234 10.76 -4.69 -20.10
N PHE A 235 9.96 -3.76 -19.57
CA PHE A 235 10.18 -3.09 -18.29
C PHE A 235 10.31 -4.09 -17.14
N THR A 236 9.33 -4.98 -16.98
CA THR A 236 9.32 -6.01 -15.92
C THR A 236 10.54 -6.92 -16.03
N CYS A 237 10.97 -7.28 -17.24
CA CYS A 237 12.22 -8.00 -17.43
C CYS A 237 13.45 -7.24 -16.90
N TYR A 238 13.56 -5.93 -17.15
CA TYR A 238 14.65 -5.12 -16.58
C TYR A 238 14.56 -5.00 -15.06
N ALA A 239 13.34 -4.84 -14.52
CA ALA A 239 13.11 -4.71 -13.09
C ALA A 239 13.45 -5.99 -12.30
N MET A 240 13.24 -7.16 -12.91
CA MET A 240 13.46 -8.47 -12.29
C MET A 240 14.82 -9.10 -12.63
N ALA A 241 15.63 -8.46 -13.47
CA ALA A 241 16.90 -9.03 -13.91
C ALA A 241 17.92 -9.10 -12.75
N VAL A 242 18.54 -10.27 -12.59
CA VAL A 242 19.61 -10.57 -11.63
C VAL A 242 20.93 -10.87 -12.33
#